data_AF-A0A523Y6E3-F1
#
_entry.id   AF-A0A523Y6E3-F1
#
_cell.length_a   1.000
_cell.length_b   1.000
_cell.length_c   1.000
_cell.angle_alpha   90.00
_cell.angle_beta   90.00
_cell.angle_gamma   90.00
#
_symmetry.space_group_name_H-M   'P 1'
#
loop_
_entity.id
_entity.type
_entity.pdbx_description
1 polymer ?
#
loop_
_entity_poly.entity_id
_entity_poly.type
_entity_poly.pdbx_seq_one_letter_code
_entity_poly.pdbx_strand_id
1 'polypeptide(L)'
;MEIIGTTNPFYVILLTWLVKTIVLAFICAFIAWLGIRVLDTLTPHIEERERIGENPVSVGLFIAGFFILMGLVIHGAVTAPTLVGAPAADQAIDFLRRLGLIAASFFISLLIGIAILNIVDRLTPKIPFLSVAQSSLGVGVYVFGYLTFFGLIIHAALTTPL
;
A
#
# COMPACT_ATOMS: atom_id res chain seq x y z
N MET A 1 25.86 9.45 25.45
CA MET A 1 24.89 9.87 24.43
C MET A 1 25.43 11.14 23.79
N GLU A 2 26.27 10.99 22.76
CA GLU A 2 26.67 12.13 21.94
C GLU A 2 25.47 12.57 21.11
N ILE A 3 25.07 13.82 21.29
CA ILE A 3 24.11 14.49 20.43
C ILE A 3 24.83 14.73 19.11
N ILE A 4 24.56 13.90 18.11
CA ILE A 4 25.05 14.10 16.74
C ILE A 4 24.35 15.37 16.21
N GLY A 5 25.00 16.52 16.40
CA GLY A 5 24.67 17.74 15.69
C GLY A 5 24.96 17.51 14.21
N THR A 6 23.92 17.35 13.41
CA THR A 6 24.02 17.19 11.97
C THR A 6 24.67 18.44 11.35
N THR A 7 25.86 18.29 10.78
CA THR A 7 26.59 19.33 10.02
C THR A 7 25.92 19.70 8.69
N ASN A 8 24.77 19.11 8.37
CA ASN A 8 24.04 19.37 7.14
C ASN A 8 23.06 20.53 7.30
N PRO A 9 23.02 21.49 6.35
CA PRO A 9 22.02 22.55 6.36
C PRO A 9 20.60 21.98 6.36
N PHE A 10 19.69 22.60 7.13
CA PHE A 10 18.29 22.17 7.25
C PHE A 10 17.61 21.95 5.89
N TYR A 11 17.88 22.80 4.90
CA TYR A 11 17.34 22.67 3.55
C TYR A 11 17.75 21.37 2.84
N VAL A 12 18.98 20.87 3.07
CA VAL A 12 19.46 19.61 2.49
C VAL A 12 18.70 18.43 3.08
N ILE A 13 18.45 18.44 4.39
CA ILE A 13 17.65 17.42 5.09
C ILE A 13 16.21 17.44 4.55
N LEU A 14 15.61 18.63 4.47
CA LEU A 14 14.26 18.81 3.95
C LEU A 14 14.12 18.34 2.49
N LEU A 15 15.07 18.70 1.62
CA LEU A 15 15.06 18.31 0.21
C LEU A 15 15.19 16.79 0.06
N THR A 16 16.12 16.18 0.78
CA THR A 16 16.33 14.72 0.75
C THR A 16 15.08 13.98 1.22
N TRP A 17 14.44 14.48 2.29
CA TRP A 17 13.20 13.92 2.80
C TRP A 17 12.03 14.07 1.82
N LEU A 18 11.88 15.25 1.20
CA LEU A 18 10.82 15.52 0.21
C LEU A 18 10.96 14.58 -0.99
N VAL A 19 12.16 14.51 -1.57
CA VAL A 19 12.43 13.65 -2.73
C VAL A 19 12.15 12.19 -2.39
N LYS A 20 12.65 11.69 -1.25
CA LYS A 20 12.39 10.31 -0.81
C LYS A 20 10.89 10.04 -0.66
N THR A 21 10.16 10.93 0.00
CA THR A 21 8.71 10.75 0.26
C THR A 21 7.92 10.74 -1.04
N ILE A 22 8.22 11.65 -1.97
CA ILE A 22 7.58 11.72 -3.29
C ILE A 22 7.86 10.44 -4.07
N VAL A 23 9.10 9.98 -4.13
CA VAL A 23 9.49 8.75 -4.85
C VAL A 23 8.76 7.54 -4.24
N LEU A 24 8.73 7.40 -2.92
CA LEU A 24 8.01 6.31 -2.26
C LEU A 24 6.51 6.36 -2.53
N ALA A 25 5.91 7.55 -2.50
CA ALA A 25 4.49 7.74 -2.78
C ALA A 25 4.14 7.26 -4.20
N PHE A 26 4.94 7.64 -5.21
CA PHE A 26 4.75 7.18 -6.59
C PHE A 26 4.93 5.67 -6.73
N ILE A 27 5.95 5.09 -6.10
CA ILE A 27 6.18 3.64 -6.14
C ILE A 27 5.03 2.90 -5.47
N CYS A 28 4.57 3.32 -4.29
CA CYS A 28 3.47 2.66 -3.58
C CYS A 28 2.14 2.82 -4.33
N ALA A 29 1.87 3.99 -4.93
CA ALA A 29 0.71 4.18 -5.78
C ALA A 29 0.75 3.24 -7.01
N PHE A 30 1.92 3.09 -7.63
CA PHE A 30 2.12 2.14 -8.73
C PHE A 30 1.89 0.69 -8.28
N ILE A 31 2.41 0.29 -7.11
CA ILE A 31 2.20 -1.04 -6.55
C ILE A 31 0.72 -1.25 -6.20
N ALA A 32 0.04 -0.27 -5.61
CA ALA A 32 -1.39 -0.35 -5.33
C ALA A 32 -2.22 -0.54 -6.60
N TRP A 33 -1.86 0.20 -7.67
CA TRP A 33 -2.46 0.04 -8.98
C TRP A 33 -2.21 -1.34 -9.59
N LEU A 34 -1.00 -1.89 -9.45
CA LEU A 34 -0.69 -3.26 -9.83
C LEU A 34 -1.49 -4.27 -9.00
N GLY A 35 -1.63 -4.05 -7.69
CA GLY A 35 -2.45 -4.87 -6.81
C GLY A 35 -3.88 -4.99 -7.29
N ILE A 36 -4.51 -3.85 -7.63
CA ILE A 36 -5.85 -3.83 -8.23
C ILE A 36 -5.87 -4.63 -9.54
N ARG A 37 -4.90 -4.43 -10.45
CA ARG A 37 -4.85 -5.20 -11.70
C ARG A 37 -4.71 -6.71 -11.49
N VAL A 38 -3.93 -7.12 -10.49
CA VAL A 38 -3.78 -8.54 -10.17
C VAL A 38 -5.05 -9.08 -9.54
N LEU A 39 -5.75 -8.31 -8.70
CA LEU A 39 -7.10 -8.67 -8.23
C LEU A 39 -8.04 -8.87 -9.43
N ASP A 40 -8.18 -7.88 -10.32
CA ASP A 40 -9.01 -7.97 -11.53
C ASP A 40 -8.73 -9.26 -12.34
N THR A 41 -7.46 -9.71 -12.37
CA THR A 41 -7.05 -10.95 -13.07
C THR A 41 -7.43 -12.22 -12.32
N LEU A 42 -7.39 -12.20 -10.99
CA LEU A 42 -7.65 -13.35 -10.12
C LEU A 42 -9.14 -13.52 -9.80
N THR A 43 -9.90 -12.44 -9.84
CA THR A 43 -11.37 -12.42 -9.72
C THR A 43 -12.02 -12.02 -11.04
N PRO A 44 -11.78 -12.73 -12.17
CA PRO A 44 -12.23 -12.30 -13.50
C PRO A 44 -13.75 -12.28 -13.68
N HIS A 45 -14.50 -12.75 -12.69
CA HIS A 45 -15.97 -12.70 -12.65
C HIS A 45 -16.49 -11.39 -12.04
N ILE A 46 -15.60 -10.56 -11.51
CA ILE A 46 -15.87 -9.25 -10.93
C ILE A 46 -15.10 -8.26 -11.80
N GLU A 47 -15.80 -7.28 -12.37
CA GLU A 47 -15.15 -6.18 -13.10
C GLU A 47 -15.02 -4.99 -12.15
N GLU A 48 -14.05 -5.04 -11.23
CA GLU A 48 -14.00 -4.14 -10.06
C GLU A 48 -14.03 -2.68 -10.47
N ARG A 49 -13.22 -2.30 -11.46
CA ARG A 49 -13.12 -0.91 -11.94
C ARG A 49 -14.42 -0.42 -12.59
N GLU A 50 -15.06 -1.26 -13.39
CA GLU A 50 -16.32 -0.91 -14.05
C GLU A 50 -17.44 -0.80 -13.02
N ARG A 51 -17.57 -1.79 -12.14
CA ARG A 51 -18.57 -1.83 -11.07
C ARG A 51 -18.45 -0.71 -10.07
N ILE A 52 -17.23 -0.29 -9.70
CA ILE A 52 -17.04 0.89 -8.85
C ILE A 52 -17.62 2.14 -9.51
N GLY A 53 -17.47 2.28 -10.83
CA GLY A 53 -17.94 3.45 -11.59
C GLY A 53 -19.46 3.59 -11.68
N GLU A 54 -20.22 2.52 -11.44
CA GLU A 54 -21.68 2.51 -11.58
C GLU A 54 -22.42 3.26 -10.47
N ASN A 55 -21.81 3.45 -9.31
CA ASN A 55 -22.45 4.08 -8.16
C ASN A 55 -21.51 5.08 -7.46
N PRO A 56 -21.95 6.33 -7.23
CA PRO A 56 -21.11 7.36 -6.64
C PRO A 56 -20.65 7.03 -5.22
N VAL A 57 -21.42 6.27 -4.44
CA VAL A 57 -21.01 5.81 -3.10
C VAL A 57 -19.83 4.84 -3.20
N SER A 58 -19.85 3.95 -4.18
CA SER A 58 -18.76 3.01 -4.46
C SER A 58 -17.49 3.72 -4.89
N VAL A 59 -17.60 4.71 -5.77
CA VAL A 59 -16.50 5.60 -6.14
C VAL A 59 -15.94 6.30 -4.89
N GLY A 60 -16.82 6.82 -4.03
CA GLY A 60 -16.44 7.45 -2.77
C GLY A 60 -15.66 6.51 -1.85
N LEU A 61 -16.11 5.27 -1.70
CA LEU A 61 -15.42 4.24 -0.92
C LEU A 61 -14.05 3.91 -1.53
N PHE A 62 -13.97 3.72 -2.84
CA PHE A 62 -12.69 3.48 -3.53
C PHE A 62 -11.69 4.61 -3.26
N ILE A 63 -12.10 5.87 -3.43
CA ILE A 63 -11.26 7.05 -3.19
C ILE A 63 -10.84 7.14 -1.72
N ALA A 64 -11.75 6.89 -0.78
CA ALA A 64 -11.45 6.92 0.65
C ALA A 64 -10.39 5.88 1.03
N GLY A 65 -10.51 4.66 0.50
CA GLY A 65 -9.55 3.57 0.76
C GLY A 65 -8.17 3.90 0.19
N PHE A 66 -8.16 4.52 -0.99
CA PHE A 66 -6.92 4.99 -1.61
C PHE A 66 -6.25 6.10 -0.77
N PHE A 67 -7.01 7.05 -0.24
CA PHE A 67 -6.46 8.08 0.65
C PHE A 67 -5.91 7.51 1.96
N ILE A 68 -6.58 6.52 2.55
CA ILE A 68 -6.06 5.82 3.74
C ILE A 68 -4.73 5.14 3.42
N LEU A 69 -4.65 4.42 2.29
CA LEU A 69 -3.41 3.81 1.82
C LEU A 69 -2.30 4.86 1.68
N MET A 70 -2.57 5.98 1.00
CA MET A 70 -1.59 7.04 0.81
C MET A 70 -1.16 7.69 2.13
N GLY A 71 -2.10 7.89 3.05
CA GLY A 71 -1.80 8.39 4.41
C GLY A 71 -0.86 7.45 5.17
N LEU A 72 -1.09 6.14 5.07
CA LEU A 72 -0.24 5.12 5.69
C LEU A 72 1.16 5.06 5.05
N VAL A 73 1.26 5.21 3.73
CA VAL A 73 2.54 5.31 3.01
C VAL A 73 3.33 6.54 3.46
N ILE A 74 2.69 7.71 3.48
CA ILE A 74 3.33 8.96 3.89
C ILE A 74 3.77 8.83 5.35
N HIS A 75 2.86 8.42 6.24
CA HIS A 75 3.19 8.22 7.66
C HIS A 75 4.39 7.29 7.82
N GLY A 76 4.38 6.12 7.15
CA GLY A 76 5.50 5.19 7.22
C GLY A 76 6.79 5.76 6.65
N ALA A 77 6.74 6.52 5.56
CA ALA A 77 7.92 7.18 5.00
C ALA A 77 8.52 8.24 5.94
N VAL A 78 7.66 8.97 6.65
CA VAL A 78 8.05 10.03 7.60
C VAL A 78 8.61 9.47 8.89
N THR A 79 8.01 8.42 9.44
CA THR A 79 8.47 7.81 10.71
C THR A 79 9.61 6.82 10.50
N ALA A 80 9.99 6.53 9.26
CA ALA A 80 11.11 5.66 8.96
C ALA A 80 12.44 6.25 9.44
N PRO A 81 13.27 5.47 10.12
CA PRO A 81 14.65 5.86 10.40
C PRO A 81 15.34 6.29 9.10
N THR A 82 15.94 7.48 9.13
CA THR A 82 16.76 7.99 8.03
C THR A 82 18.20 8.10 8.52
N LEU A 83 19.12 7.38 7.87
CA LEU A 83 20.56 7.56 8.11
C LEU A 83 21.00 8.89 7.49
N VAL A 84 20.82 9.97 8.24
CA VAL A 84 21.27 11.31 7.83
C VAL A 84 22.80 11.39 8.03
N GLY A 85 23.53 11.68 6.95
CA GLY A 85 24.99 11.86 6.99
C GLY A 85 25.81 10.62 6.62
N ALA A 86 25.17 9.50 6.26
CA ALA A 86 25.86 8.33 5.73
C ALA A 86 26.37 8.56 4.29
N PRO A 87 27.43 7.86 3.85
CA PRO A 87 27.87 7.84 2.46
C PRO A 87 26.72 7.59 1.48
N ALA A 88 26.76 8.21 0.30
CA ALA A 88 25.70 8.09 -0.71
C ALA A 88 25.42 6.64 -1.13
N ALA A 89 26.45 5.78 -1.12
CA ALA A 89 26.32 4.36 -1.41
C ALA A 89 25.47 3.63 -0.36
N ASP A 90 25.67 3.91 0.93
CA ASP A 90 24.93 3.27 2.02
C ASP A 90 23.45 3.68 1.99
N GLN A 91 23.18 4.96 1.74
CA GLN A 91 21.81 5.46 1.56
C GLN A 91 21.09 4.79 0.38
N ALA A 92 21.78 4.54 -0.72
CA ALA A 92 21.22 3.86 -1.88
C ALA A 92 20.91 2.38 -1.58
N ILE A 93 21.81 1.69 -0.88
CA ILE A 93 21.63 0.29 -0.47
C ILE A 93 20.44 0.14 0.47
N ASP A 94 20.32 1.01 1.47
CA ASP A 94 19.19 0.99 2.40
C ASP A 94 17.86 1.29 1.70
N PHE A 95 17.85 2.23 0.75
CA PHE A 95 16.70 2.50 -0.09
C PHE A 95 16.29 1.27 -0.92
N LEU A 96 17.25 0.57 -1.55
CA LEU A 96 17.03 -0.66 -2.31
C LEU A 96 16.48 -1.79 -1.44
N ARG A 97 17.07 -2.03 -0.26
CA ARG A 97 16.58 -3.03 0.70
C ARG A 97 15.13 -2.77 1.08
N ARG A 98 14.82 -1.51 1.31
CA ARG A 98 13.47 -1.07 1.68
C ARG A 98 12.46 -1.23 0.55
N LEU A 99 12.84 -0.93 -0.69
CA LEU A 99 12.02 -1.27 -1.85
C LEU A 99 11.78 -2.78 -1.97
N GLY A 100 12.81 -3.59 -1.70
CA GLY A 100 12.69 -5.05 -1.65
C GLY A 100 11.69 -5.53 -0.59
N LEU A 101 11.75 -4.97 0.63
CA LEU A 101 10.79 -5.28 1.69
C LEU A 101 9.36 -4.91 1.32
N ILE A 102 9.14 -3.73 0.74
CA ILE A 102 7.80 -3.30 0.30
C ILE A 102 7.28 -4.26 -0.78
N ALA A 103 8.10 -4.60 -1.77
CA ALA A 103 7.72 -5.52 -2.83
C ALA A 103 7.39 -6.92 -2.29
N ALA A 104 8.23 -7.48 -1.42
CA ALA A 104 7.98 -8.77 -0.79
C ALA A 104 6.69 -8.77 0.04
N SER A 105 6.49 -7.72 0.85
CA SER A 105 5.30 -7.55 1.68
C SER A 105 4.03 -7.44 0.83
N PHE A 106 4.10 -6.76 -0.31
CA PHE A 106 3.02 -6.70 -1.29
C PHE A 106 2.65 -8.09 -1.82
N PHE A 107 3.61 -8.86 -2.33
CA PHE A 107 3.34 -10.20 -2.87
C PHE A 107 2.75 -11.13 -1.81
N ILE A 108 3.30 -11.12 -0.59
CA ILE A 108 2.79 -11.95 0.51
C ILE A 108 1.37 -11.53 0.90
N SER A 109 1.12 -10.24 1.06
CA SER A 109 -0.20 -9.69 1.41
C SER A 109 -1.26 -10.07 0.37
N LEU A 110 -0.90 -9.96 -0.92
CA LEU A 110 -1.76 -10.36 -2.03
C LEU A 110 -2.12 -11.85 -1.97
N LEU A 111 -1.11 -12.72 -1.83
CA LEU A 111 -1.31 -14.18 -1.73
C LEU A 111 -2.19 -14.57 -0.54
N ILE A 112 -1.96 -13.94 0.63
CA ILE A 112 -2.77 -14.16 1.82
C ILE A 112 -4.23 -13.71 1.59
N GLY A 113 -4.44 -12.53 1.00
CA GLY A 113 -5.78 -12.02 0.70
C GLY A 113 -6.59 -13.00 -0.16
N ILE A 114 -5.96 -13.54 -1.20
CA ILE A 114 -6.57 -14.54 -2.10
C ILE A 114 -6.84 -15.84 -1.35
N ALA A 115 -5.87 -16.33 -0.57
CA ALA A 115 -6.02 -17.56 0.19
C ALA A 115 -7.17 -17.47 1.20
N ILE A 116 -7.28 -16.35 1.92
CA ILE A 116 -8.37 -16.12 2.88
C ILE A 116 -9.71 -16.08 2.15
N LEU A 117 -9.83 -15.38 1.02
CA LEU A 117 -11.06 -15.36 0.22
C LEU A 117 -11.52 -16.78 -0.15
N ASN A 118 -10.62 -17.59 -0.70
CA ASN A 118 -10.94 -18.96 -1.11
C ASN A 118 -11.30 -19.88 0.06
N ILE A 119 -10.60 -19.73 1.19
CA ILE A 119 -10.87 -20.51 2.40
C ILE A 119 -12.22 -20.12 3.00
N VAL A 120 -12.48 -18.83 3.15
CA VAL A 120 -13.71 -18.32 3.77
C VAL A 120 -14.93 -18.66 2.91
N ASP A 121 -14.85 -18.53 1.58
CA ASP A 121 -15.93 -18.93 0.67
C ASP A 121 -16.27 -20.43 0.84
N ARG A 122 -15.25 -21.28 0.98
CA ARG A 122 -15.43 -22.72 1.26
C ARG A 122 -16.02 -23.00 2.64
N LEU A 123 -15.63 -22.24 3.67
CA LEU A 123 -16.07 -22.43 5.06
C LEU A 123 -17.46 -21.86 5.34
N THR A 124 -17.90 -20.87 4.56
CA THR A 124 -19.19 -20.18 4.75
C THR A 124 -20.07 -20.26 3.51
N PRO A 125 -20.43 -21.48 3.05
CA PRO A 125 -21.16 -21.67 1.79
C PRO A 125 -22.57 -21.04 1.76
N LYS A 126 -23.10 -20.59 2.90
CA LYS A 126 -24.38 -19.85 3.00
C LYS A 126 -24.24 -18.35 2.70
N ILE A 127 -23.01 -17.82 2.63
CA ILE A 127 -22.70 -16.42 2.35
C ILE A 127 -21.77 -16.43 1.13
N PRO A 128 -22.29 -16.45 -0.10
CA PRO A 128 -21.44 -16.53 -1.29
C PRO A 128 -20.66 -15.23 -1.45
N PHE A 129 -19.34 -15.24 -1.22
CA PHE A 129 -18.53 -14.01 -1.26
C PHE A 129 -18.47 -13.41 -2.67
N LEU A 130 -18.62 -14.25 -3.70
CA LEU A 130 -18.76 -13.81 -5.09
C LEU A 130 -20.02 -12.97 -5.34
N SER A 131 -21.00 -12.95 -4.43
CA SER A 131 -22.19 -12.09 -4.59
C SER A 131 -21.88 -10.59 -4.51
N VAL A 132 -20.69 -10.20 -4.00
CA VAL A 132 -20.23 -8.80 -4.00
C VAL A 132 -20.27 -8.17 -5.39
N ALA A 133 -20.03 -8.97 -6.44
CA ALA A 133 -20.05 -8.52 -7.83
C ALA A 133 -21.42 -8.02 -8.32
N GLN A 134 -22.50 -8.42 -7.63
CA GLN A 134 -23.87 -8.05 -8.01
C GLN A 134 -24.24 -6.61 -7.61
N SER A 135 -23.42 -5.97 -6.77
CA SER A 135 -23.66 -4.62 -6.28
C SER A 135 -22.40 -3.79 -6.41
N SER A 136 -22.51 -2.69 -7.14
CA SER A 136 -21.46 -1.67 -7.21
C SER A 136 -21.01 -1.22 -5.81
N LEU A 137 -21.92 -1.06 -4.86
CA LEU A 137 -21.58 -0.72 -3.46
C LEU A 137 -20.75 -1.83 -2.80
N GLY A 138 -21.15 -3.09 -3.02
CA GLY A 138 -20.43 -4.25 -2.52
C GLY A 138 -18.99 -4.29 -3.03
N VAL A 139 -18.80 -4.09 -4.34
CA VAL A 139 -17.47 -4.00 -4.95
C VAL A 139 -16.68 -2.81 -4.39
N GLY A 140 -17.32 -1.65 -4.20
CA GLY A 140 -16.69 -0.48 -3.59
C GLY A 140 -16.17 -0.74 -2.17
N VAL A 141 -16.97 -1.39 -1.32
CA VAL A 141 -16.57 -1.81 0.04
C VAL A 141 -15.43 -2.83 -0.01
N TYR A 142 -15.50 -3.79 -0.94
CA TYR A 142 -14.48 -4.81 -1.13
C TYR A 142 -13.12 -4.19 -1.46
N VAL A 143 -13.05 -3.30 -2.46
CA VAL A 143 -11.80 -2.64 -2.85
C VAL A 143 -11.32 -1.65 -1.80
N PHE A 144 -12.22 -0.95 -1.10
CA PHE A 144 -11.86 -0.11 0.06
C PHE A 144 -11.13 -0.92 1.15
N GLY A 145 -11.68 -2.08 1.51
CA GLY A 145 -11.08 -2.97 2.51
C GLY A 145 -9.70 -3.46 2.08
N TYR A 146 -9.56 -3.84 0.82
CA TYR A 146 -8.27 -4.24 0.25
C TYR A 146 -7.22 -3.11 0.31
N LEU A 147 -7.57 -1.88 -0.10
CA LEU A 147 -6.66 -0.73 -0.06
C LEU A 147 -6.22 -0.39 1.38
N THR A 148 -7.15 -0.49 2.33
CA THR A 148 -6.85 -0.28 3.75
C THR A 148 -5.89 -1.34 4.29
N PHE A 149 -6.19 -2.62 4.04
CA PHE A 149 -5.32 -3.74 4.42
C PHE A 149 -3.92 -3.59 3.82
N PHE A 150 -3.86 -3.27 2.53
CA PHE A 150 -2.60 -3.10 1.84
C PHE A 150 -1.79 -1.91 2.36
N GLY A 151 -2.45 -0.78 2.64
CA GLY A 151 -1.83 0.38 3.28
C GLY A 151 -1.17 0.05 4.62
N LEU A 152 -1.81 -0.78 5.45
CA LEU A 152 -1.26 -1.20 6.75
C LEU A 152 0.01 -2.03 6.59
N ILE A 153 0.03 -2.94 5.61
CA ILE A 153 1.20 -3.75 5.31
C ILE A 153 2.35 -2.88 4.79
N ILE A 154 2.09 -1.94 3.87
CA ILE A 154 3.11 -1.01 3.41
C ILE A 154 3.64 -0.16 4.57
N HIS A 155 2.76 0.38 5.42
CA HIS A 155 3.18 1.14 6.59
C HIS A 155 4.10 0.33 7.51
N ALA A 156 3.76 -0.93 7.79
CA ALA A 156 4.62 -1.81 8.57
C ALA A 156 6.01 -2.00 7.92
N ALA A 157 6.05 -2.30 6.62
CA ALA A 157 7.32 -2.41 5.87
C ALA A 157 8.12 -1.09 5.89
N LEU A 158 7.42 0.04 5.87
CA LEU A 158 7.99 1.38 5.92
C LEU A 158 8.35 1.84 7.35
N THR A 159 7.99 1.12 8.40
CA THR A 159 8.35 1.50 9.78
C THR A 159 9.27 0.50 10.45
N THR A 160 9.44 -0.67 9.84
CA THR A 160 10.38 -1.70 10.26
C THR A 160 11.81 -1.15 10.22
N PRO A 161 12.56 -1.21 11.33
CA PRO A 161 13.99 -0.90 11.35
C PRO A 161 14.75 -1.91 10.47
N LEU A 162 15.63 -1.40 9.60
CA LEU A 162 16.53 -2.17 8.74
C LEU A 162 17.96 -2.13 9.28
#